data_AF-A0A6S6TLY6-F1
#
_entry.id   AF-A0A6S6TLY6-F1
#
_cell.length_a   1.000
_cell.length_b   1.000
_cell.length_c   1.000
_cell.angle_alpha   90.00
_cell.angle_beta   90.00
_cell.angle_gamma   90.00
#
_symmetry.space_group_name_H-M   'P 1'
#
loop_
_entity.id
_entity.type
_entity.pdbx_description
1 polymer ?
#
loop_
_entity_poly.entity_id
_entity_poly.type
_entity_poly.pdbx_seq_one_letter_code
_entity_poly.pdbx_strand_id
1 'polypeptide(L)'
;MKGLLLFLFLGLSLLGAKDYSFKEIEAMPSSYAKDYYTWRFISEKKTSKEESLKAYTWTKRKSYKLKKAIHKKLGYTPTTPKKNAKVKDPKNYIIYPGTAAKKSLKELKKLHKKIKHQGKYSDTLEVMASNEPFVALTKQKASTQCYIFNAVGSKYRKKYFNESFSPKQLEHLIHEAQFNQSIAKIVTTHALQKTKKSLVFMIDENNLSFQSNFFLAVNAVEFNQIEVAKNFLKIARTKTTYQSKFDQVDFWFYLLTKDEKYLDKLIKSYDVNVYTLRARDILKVPYPKVESPKLAFKSLPDFDVTNPIDWEKIKLEMKEDKVNLATLSQKYDSSETLGIYTYIKERETKYQIPYYPMPYPLSMWGLEKERIALLYAIARQESRFIPASVSPSYALGMMQIMPFLIKHLAKERQQEIDLNEMFNPYLAVNYANQHLNYLNKWLYNPLLVAYAYNGGIGFTKRTVRSSHMFKKGKYEPFLSMELIDYPEAREYGKKVLTNYVIYLNLLGIETKVSPLLNSLEYPSQSDRFRK
;
A
#
# COMPACT_ATOMS: atom_id res chain seq x y z
N MET A 1 34.92 -16.23 -33.55
CA MET A 1 35.63 -15.04 -33.03
C MET A 1 34.75 -14.36 -32.01
N LYS A 2 35.15 -14.40 -30.73
CA LYS A 2 34.43 -13.79 -29.60
C LYS A 2 34.85 -12.31 -29.51
N GLY A 3 33.96 -11.40 -29.89
CA GLY A 3 34.16 -9.96 -29.71
C GLY A 3 33.86 -9.57 -28.26
N LEU A 4 34.90 -9.31 -27.49
CA LEU A 4 34.84 -8.81 -26.13
C LEU A 4 34.55 -7.31 -26.17
N LEU A 5 33.27 -6.91 -26.13
CA LEU A 5 32.90 -5.51 -25.95
C LEU A 5 33.00 -5.16 -24.46
N LEU A 6 34.16 -4.63 -24.08
CA LEU A 6 34.38 -3.95 -22.80
C LEU A 6 33.48 -2.72 -22.74
N PHE A 7 32.38 -2.79 -22.01
CA PHE A 7 31.66 -1.60 -21.57
C PHE A 7 32.45 -0.96 -20.41
N LEU A 8 33.28 0.03 -20.75
CA LEU A 8 33.84 0.99 -19.80
C LEU A 8 32.70 1.87 -19.25
N PHE A 9 32.06 1.44 -18.17
CA PHE A 9 31.36 2.35 -17.26
C PHE A 9 32.34 2.78 -16.16
N LEU A 10 33.28 3.66 -16.52
CA LEU A 10 34.10 4.42 -15.57
C LEU A 10 33.64 5.87 -15.62
N GLY A 11 32.54 6.11 -14.93
CA GLY A 11 32.16 7.42 -14.42
C GLY A 11 32.01 7.30 -12.92
N LEU A 12 33.14 7.23 -12.19
CA LEU A 12 33.16 7.49 -10.76
C LEU A 12 32.89 8.98 -10.58
N SER A 13 31.61 9.37 -10.55
CA SER A 13 31.26 10.67 -10.00
C SER A 13 31.48 10.59 -8.50
N LEU A 14 32.67 11.02 -8.06
CA LEU A 14 32.91 11.53 -6.70
C LEU A 14 32.13 12.84 -6.52
N LEU A 15 30.81 12.81 -6.72
CA LEU A 15 29.94 13.89 -6.34
C LEU A 15 29.62 13.67 -4.87
N GLY A 16 30.28 14.47 -4.02
CA GLY A 16 29.82 14.64 -2.65
C GLY A 16 28.32 14.90 -2.64
N ALA A 17 27.65 14.44 -1.58
CA ALA A 17 26.22 14.59 -1.42
C ALA A 17 25.79 16.02 -1.79
N LYS A 18 24.87 16.20 -2.74
CA LYS A 18 24.41 17.55 -3.12
C LYS A 18 23.85 18.22 -1.87
N ASP A 19 24.55 19.25 -1.43
CA ASP A 19 24.17 20.05 -0.28
C ASP A 19 23.20 21.13 -0.75
N TYR A 20 22.08 21.29 -0.04
CA TYR A 20 21.08 22.30 -0.37
C TYR A 20 21.26 23.49 0.57
N SER A 21 21.29 24.70 0.03
CA SER A 21 21.28 25.92 0.83
C SER A 21 19.90 26.15 1.47
N PHE A 22 19.88 26.88 2.57
CA PHE A 22 18.64 27.28 3.23
C PHE A 22 17.69 28.05 2.29
N LYS A 23 18.24 28.94 1.45
CA LYS A 23 17.49 29.72 0.45
C LYS A 23 16.86 28.83 -0.63
N GLU A 24 17.57 27.81 -1.09
CA GLU A 24 16.99 26.84 -2.04
C GLU A 24 15.81 26.10 -1.43
N ILE A 25 15.92 25.64 -0.17
CA ILE A 25 14.80 24.99 0.53
C ILE A 25 13.63 25.96 0.70
N GLU A 26 13.89 27.22 1.05
CA GLU A 26 12.85 28.25 1.21
C GLU A 26 12.02 28.41 -0.07
N ALA A 27 12.69 28.55 -1.21
CA ALA A 27 12.07 28.78 -2.52
C ALA A 27 11.25 27.61 -3.08
N MET A 28 11.47 26.37 -2.62
CA MET A 28 10.73 25.21 -3.11
C MET A 28 9.23 25.29 -2.78
N PRO A 29 8.33 24.83 -3.66
CA PRO A 29 6.90 24.72 -3.36
C PRO A 29 6.63 23.64 -2.29
N SER A 30 5.58 23.83 -1.49
CA SER A 30 5.18 22.88 -0.44
C SER A 30 4.81 21.51 -1.02
N SER A 31 5.65 20.51 -0.74
CA SER A 31 5.59 19.19 -1.39
C SER A 31 6.31 18.12 -0.58
N TYR A 32 6.14 16.84 -0.96
CA TYR A 32 6.96 15.77 -0.39
C TYR A 32 8.42 15.84 -0.85
N ALA A 33 8.69 16.40 -2.04
CA ALA A 33 10.04 16.71 -2.49
C ALA A 33 10.71 17.75 -1.58
N LYS A 34 10.03 18.87 -1.25
CA LYS A 34 10.52 19.86 -0.28
C LYS A 34 10.75 19.21 1.09
N ASP A 35 9.84 18.36 1.55
CA ASP A 35 10.02 17.64 2.83
C ASP A 35 11.26 16.72 2.81
N TYR A 36 11.52 16.05 1.70
CA TYR A 36 12.71 15.21 1.48
C TYR A 36 14.00 16.02 1.49
N TYR A 37 14.04 17.13 0.74
CA TYR A 37 15.21 18.02 0.74
C TYR A 37 15.42 18.71 2.09
N THR A 38 14.35 19.09 2.78
CA THR A 38 14.42 19.57 4.17
C THR A 38 14.99 18.51 5.10
N TRP A 39 14.61 17.23 4.94
CA TRP A 39 15.19 16.14 5.72
C TRP A 39 16.69 15.98 5.47
N ARG A 40 17.13 16.11 4.21
CA ARG A 40 18.55 16.08 3.86
C ARG A 40 19.30 17.25 4.47
N PHE A 41 18.82 18.48 4.26
CA PHE A 41 19.36 19.71 4.83
C PHE A 41 19.56 19.64 6.34
N ILE A 42 18.53 19.24 7.10
CA ILE A 42 18.60 19.10 8.56
C ILE A 42 19.61 18.00 8.99
N SER A 43 19.81 16.99 8.14
CA SER A 43 20.70 15.85 8.45
C SER A 43 22.18 16.17 8.23
N GLU A 44 22.52 17.21 7.47
CA GLU A 44 23.90 17.65 7.27
C GLU A 44 24.51 18.20 8.55
N LYS A 45 25.81 17.98 8.78
CA LYS A 45 26.48 18.47 10.00
C LYS A 45 26.58 20.00 10.02
N LYS A 46 26.86 20.62 8.87
CA LYS A 46 27.14 22.05 8.70
C LYS A 46 25.93 22.98 8.89
N THR A 47 24.71 22.47 8.79
CA THR A 47 23.50 23.30 8.86
C THR A 47 23.22 23.78 10.28
N SER A 48 22.87 25.05 10.43
CA SER A 48 22.64 25.66 11.74
C SER A 48 21.34 25.15 12.39
N LYS A 49 21.25 25.26 13.72
CA LYS A 49 20.04 24.88 14.47
C LYS A 49 18.86 25.79 14.10
N GLU A 50 19.11 27.08 13.90
CA GLU A 50 18.09 28.07 13.56
C GLU A 50 17.48 27.82 12.18
N GLU A 51 18.32 27.68 11.15
CA GLU A 51 17.86 27.35 9.79
C GLU A 51 17.13 26.00 9.77
N SER A 52 17.66 25.00 10.50
CA SER A 52 17.01 23.69 10.61
C SER A 52 15.62 23.78 11.23
N LEU A 53 15.44 24.60 12.27
CA LEU A 53 14.14 24.81 12.90
C LEU A 53 13.18 25.52 11.93
N LYS A 54 13.64 26.58 11.26
CA LYS A 54 12.82 27.35 10.31
C LYS A 54 12.42 26.49 9.11
N ALA A 55 13.37 25.78 8.49
CA ALA A 55 13.13 24.83 7.41
C ALA A 55 12.17 23.72 7.82
N TYR A 56 12.35 23.17 9.03
CA TYR A 56 11.43 22.19 9.58
C TYR A 56 10.01 22.74 9.63
N THR A 57 9.75 24.02 9.96
CA THR A 57 8.38 24.55 10.03
C THR A 57 7.64 24.49 8.69
N TRP A 58 8.32 24.71 7.56
CA TRP A 58 7.77 24.73 6.21
C TRP A 58 7.33 23.36 5.67
N THR A 59 7.75 22.27 6.30
CA THR A 59 7.47 20.92 5.78
C THR A 59 5.97 20.62 5.83
N LYS A 60 5.44 20.07 4.74
CA LYS A 60 4.04 19.64 4.61
C LYS A 60 3.69 18.51 5.57
N ARG A 61 4.57 17.52 5.73
CA ARG A 61 4.38 16.36 6.61
C ARG A 61 5.57 16.16 7.53
N LYS A 62 5.32 16.15 8.85
CA LYS A 62 6.32 15.81 9.88
C LYS A 62 6.55 14.29 9.94
N SER A 63 7.24 13.73 8.94
CA SER A 63 7.57 12.30 8.87
C SER A 63 8.43 11.85 10.07
N TYR A 64 8.45 10.55 10.37
CA TYR A 64 9.33 10.02 11.43
C TYR A 64 10.80 10.34 11.17
N LYS A 65 11.25 10.27 9.90
CA LYS A 65 12.61 10.61 9.49
C LYS A 65 12.92 12.09 9.76
N LEU A 66 12.02 13.01 9.40
CA LEU A 66 12.15 14.44 9.71
C LEU A 66 12.21 14.69 11.22
N LYS A 67 11.28 14.10 11.99
CA LYS A 67 11.25 14.23 13.46
C LYS A 67 12.55 13.74 14.09
N LYS A 68 13.08 12.60 13.63
CA LYS A 68 14.35 12.06 14.10
C LYS A 68 15.53 12.97 13.74
N ALA A 69 15.55 13.52 12.53
CA ALA A 69 16.60 14.43 12.08
C ALA A 69 16.60 15.73 12.90
N ILE A 70 15.44 16.39 13.06
CA ILE A 70 15.34 17.63 13.83
C ILE A 70 15.64 17.41 15.32
N HIS A 71 15.22 16.28 15.89
CA HIS A 71 15.58 15.90 17.26
C HIS A 71 17.09 15.75 17.43
N LYS A 72 17.76 15.06 16.49
CA LYS A 72 19.22 14.93 16.51
C LYS A 72 19.93 16.29 16.41
N LYS A 73 19.36 17.23 15.64
CA LYS A 73 19.92 18.58 15.45
C LYS A 73 19.71 19.49 16.66
N LEU A 74 18.51 19.49 17.25
CA LEU A 74 18.11 20.43 18.31
C LEU A 74 18.19 19.87 19.73
N GLY A 75 18.22 18.54 19.90
CA GLY A 75 18.05 17.87 21.20
C GLY A 75 16.59 17.62 21.60
N TYR A 76 15.61 18.15 20.87
CA TYR A 76 14.18 17.96 21.10
C TYR A 76 13.42 17.95 19.77
N THR A 77 12.20 17.38 19.74
CA THR A 77 11.33 17.46 18.56
C THR A 77 10.36 18.63 18.76
N PRO A 78 10.39 19.67 17.91
CA PRO A 78 9.42 20.75 17.99
C PRO A 78 7.99 20.22 17.82
N THR A 79 7.10 20.60 18.73
CA THR A 79 5.69 20.25 18.66
C THR A 79 4.88 21.45 18.23
N THR A 80 3.85 21.23 17.42
CA THR A 80 2.87 22.28 17.14
C THR A 80 2.06 22.52 18.42
N PRO A 81 1.92 23.77 18.91
CA PRO A 81 1.06 24.06 20.05
C PRO A 81 -0.34 23.52 19.78
N LYS A 82 -0.85 22.62 20.63
CA LYS A 82 -2.24 22.17 20.53
C LYS A 82 -3.12 23.32 20.98
N LYS A 83 -3.91 23.91 20.08
CA LYS A 83 -4.81 25.04 20.37
C LYS A 83 -5.83 24.79 21.49
N ASN A 84 -6.02 23.56 21.97
CA ASN A 84 -6.90 23.21 23.09
C ASN A 84 -6.43 21.94 23.81
N ALA A 85 -5.33 22.02 24.56
CA ALA A 85 -5.03 20.95 25.51
C ALA A 85 -6.02 21.05 26.68
N LYS A 86 -7.11 20.27 26.65
CA LYS A 86 -8.00 20.13 27.82
C LYS A 86 -7.14 19.82 29.04
N VAL A 87 -7.26 20.65 30.08
CA VAL A 87 -6.64 20.40 31.39
C VAL A 87 -7.09 19.02 31.83
N LYS A 88 -6.15 18.10 31.98
CA LYS A 88 -6.44 16.73 32.40
C LYS A 88 -6.76 16.78 33.89
N ASP A 89 -7.95 16.32 34.28
CA ASP A 89 -8.28 16.13 35.68
C ASP A 89 -7.24 15.17 36.32
N PRO A 90 -6.47 15.61 37.32
CA PRO A 90 -5.47 14.77 37.98
C PRO A 90 -6.08 13.53 38.66
N LYS A 91 -7.39 13.49 38.91
CA LYS A 91 -8.13 12.33 39.42
C LYS A 91 -8.59 11.34 38.33
N ASN A 92 -8.40 11.67 37.05
CA ASN A 92 -8.76 10.82 35.92
C ASN A 92 -7.50 10.14 35.37
N TYR A 93 -7.10 9.03 35.98
CA TYR A 93 -5.91 8.28 35.55
C TYR A 93 -6.05 7.84 34.09
N ILE A 94 -5.18 8.37 33.24
CA ILE A 94 -5.20 8.06 31.81
C ILE A 94 -4.46 6.75 31.58
N ILE A 95 -5.19 5.75 31.09
CA ILE A 95 -4.60 4.53 30.57
C ILE A 95 -5.18 4.17 29.21
N TYR A 96 -4.29 3.87 28.28
CA TYR A 96 -4.67 3.38 26.97
C TYR A 96 -4.80 1.86 26.99
N PRO A 97 -5.73 1.25 26.23
CA PRO A 97 -5.93 -0.20 26.24
C PRO A 97 -4.64 -0.99 25.96
N GLY A 98 -3.80 -0.52 25.02
CA GLY A 98 -2.51 -1.15 24.73
C GLY A 98 -1.50 -1.11 25.89
N THR A 99 -1.57 -0.09 26.75
CA THR A 99 -0.76 -0.01 27.98
C THR A 99 -1.36 -0.87 29.09
N ALA A 100 -2.69 -0.83 29.26
CA ALA A 100 -3.40 -1.68 30.21
C ALA A 100 -3.14 -3.17 29.96
N ALA A 101 -3.12 -3.59 28.68
CA ALA A 101 -2.89 -4.97 28.27
C ALA A 101 -1.52 -5.55 28.68
N LYS A 102 -0.57 -4.72 29.13
CA LYS A 102 0.76 -5.12 29.58
C LYS A 102 0.89 -5.19 31.10
N LYS A 103 -0.12 -4.76 31.85
CA LYS A 103 -0.12 -4.74 33.32
C LYS A 103 -0.71 -6.04 33.88
N SER A 104 -0.31 -6.39 35.10
CA SER A 104 -0.92 -7.50 35.83
C SER A 104 -2.35 -7.18 36.25
N LEU A 105 -3.18 -8.21 36.41
CA LEU A 105 -4.56 -8.07 36.87
C LEU A 105 -4.65 -7.39 38.25
N LYS A 106 -3.70 -7.70 39.16
CA LYS A 106 -3.61 -7.07 40.49
C LYS A 106 -3.40 -5.57 40.39
N GLU A 107 -2.48 -5.13 39.52
CA GLU A 107 -2.25 -3.69 39.28
C GLU A 107 -3.47 -3.02 38.67
N LEU A 108 -4.11 -3.65 37.68
CA LEU A 108 -5.28 -3.10 37.01
C LEU A 108 -6.46 -2.94 37.99
N LYS A 109 -6.72 -3.93 38.84
CA LYS A 109 -7.72 -3.83 39.91
C LYS A 109 -7.40 -2.72 40.91
N LYS A 110 -6.13 -2.57 41.31
CA LYS A 110 -5.69 -1.48 42.20
C LYS A 110 -5.89 -0.11 41.55
N LEU A 111 -5.61 0.02 40.25
CA LEU A 111 -5.82 1.25 39.49
C LEU A 111 -7.31 1.55 39.34
N HIS A 112 -8.12 0.56 38.97
CA HIS A 112 -9.57 0.72 38.79
C HIS A 112 -10.28 1.23 40.07
N LYS A 113 -9.80 0.82 41.26
CA LYS A 113 -10.33 1.32 42.55
C LYS A 113 -10.02 2.81 42.83
N LYS A 114 -9.04 3.41 42.15
CA LYS A 114 -8.54 4.76 42.44
C LYS A 114 -9.06 5.85 41.51
N ILE A 115 -9.72 5.48 40.42
CA ILE A 115 -10.18 6.42 39.40
C ILE A 115 -11.64 6.80 39.64
N LYS A 116 -12.04 7.96 39.14
CA LYS A 116 -13.46 8.28 38.98
C LYS A 116 -14.07 7.36 37.92
N HIS A 117 -15.20 6.71 38.20
CA HIS A 117 -15.93 5.84 37.27
C HIS A 117 -16.69 6.67 36.21
N GLN A 118 -15.97 7.45 35.41
CA GLN A 118 -16.57 8.25 34.34
C GLN A 118 -15.66 8.37 33.12
N GLY A 119 -16.10 7.76 32.01
CA GLY A 119 -15.56 7.95 30.67
C GLY A 119 -14.58 6.87 30.20
N LYS A 120 -14.13 6.99 28.95
CA LYS A 120 -13.43 5.89 28.23
C LYS A 120 -12.23 5.26 28.94
N TYR A 121 -11.52 5.99 29.81
CA TYR A 121 -10.36 5.45 30.53
C TYR A 121 -10.78 4.62 31.74
N SER A 122 -11.86 5.01 32.42
CA SER A 122 -12.45 4.16 33.47
C SER A 122 -13.06 2.91 32.86
N ASP A 123 -13.79 3.04 31.76
CA ASP A 123 -14.35 1.89 31.04
C ASP A 123 -13.24 0.93 30.57
N THR A 124 -12.11 1.47 30.11
CA THR A 124 -10.93 0.67 29.78
C THR A 124 -10.43 -0.09 31.00
N LEU A 125 -10.32 0.54 32.17
CA LEU A 125 -9.87 -0.14 33.39
C LEU A 125 -10.87 -1.16 33.88
N GLU A 126 -12.17 -0.88 33.82
CA GLU A 126 -13.23 -1.81 34.18
C GLU A 126 -13.11 -3.10 33.36
N VAL A 127 -13.00 -2.97 32.03
CA VAL A 127 -12.82 -4.11 31.13
C VAL A 127 -11.54 -4.87 31.42
N MET A 128 -10.42 -4.16 31.51
CA MET A 128 -9.10 -4.78 31.61
C MET A 128 -8.81 -5.35 33.02
N ALA A 129 -9.50 -4.86 34.06
CA ALA A 129 -9.41 -5.36 35.44
C ALA A 129 -10.40 -6.49 35.75
N SER A 130 -11.31 -6.82 34.82
CA SER A 130 -12.23 -7.95 34.94
C SER A 130 -11.49 -9.28 34.87
N ASN A 131 -12.01 -10.28 35.60
CA ASN A 131 -11.59 -11.68 35.40
C ASN A 131 -12.07 -12.21 34.05
N GLU A 132 -13.15 -11.63 33.50
CA GLU A 132 -13.72 -11.94 32.19
C GLU A 132 -13.76 -10.67 31.32
N PRO A 133 -12.64 -10.31 30.66
CA PRO A 133 -12.55 -9.05 29.93
C PRO A 133 -13.54 -8.93 28.77
N PHE A 134 -13.86 -10.02 28.06
CA PHE A 134 -14.84 -9.95 26.98
C PHE A 134 -16.25 -9.65 27.50
N VAL A 135 -16.69 -10.34 28.56
CA VAL A 135 -18.00 -10.07 29.18
C VAL A 135 -18.08 -8.62 29.65
N ALA A 136 -17.03 -8.11 30.30
CA ALA A 136 -16.98 -6.71 30.69
C ALA A 136 -16.99 -5.75 29.48
N LEU A 137 -16.29 -6.11 28.39
CA LEU A 137 -16.30 -5.36 27.14
C LEU A 137 -17.72 -5.25 26.59
N THR A 138 -18.47 -6.36 26.53
CA THR A 138 -19.83 -6.40 25.96
C THR A 138 -20.84 -5.48 26.66
N LYS A 139 -20.59 -5.14 27.93
CA LYS A 139 -21.42 -4.23 28.74
C LYS A 139 -21.16 -2.75 28.44
N GLN A 140 -20.06 -2.43 27.77
CA GLN A 140 -19.70 -1.06 27.42
C GLN A 140 -20.47 -0.57 26.19
N LYS A 141 -20.53 0.76 25.99
CA LYS A 141 -21.06 1.35 24.76
C LYS A 141 -20.29 0.85 23.53
N ALA A 142 -20.96 0.71 22.38
CA ALA A 142 -20.37 0.15 21.15
C ALA A 142 -19.09 0.89 20.70
N SER A 143 -19.07 2.23 20.77
CA SER A 143 -17.86 3.04 20.56
C SER A 143 -16.70 2.69 21.50
N THR A 144 -16.96 2.48 22.79
CA THR A 144 -15.94 2.04 23.78
C THR A 144 -15.48 0.61 23.49
N GLN A 145 -16.39 -0.29 23.08
CA GLN A 145 -16.04 -1.65 22.66
C GLN A 145 -15.03 -1.63 21.51
N CYS A 146 -15.35 -0.89 20.45
CA CYS A 146 -14.49 -0.72 19.28
C CYS A 146 -13.14 -0.12 19.66
N TYR A 147 -13.13 0.95 20.48
CA TYR A 147 -11.91 1.60 20.95
C TYR A 147 -10.98 0.63 21.68
N ILE A 148 -11.49 -0.13 22.65
CA ILE A 148 -10.69 -1.08 23.44
C ILE A 148 -10.19 -2.22 22.55
N PHE A 149 -11.08 -2.86 21.79
CA PHE A 149 -10.73 -3.98 20.91
C PHE A 149 -9.64 -3.57 19.90
N ASN A 150 -9.77 -2.37 19.32
CA ASN A 150 -8.84 -1.86 18.34
C ASN A 150 -7.49 -1.48 18.95
N ALA A 151 -7.44 -0.94 20.17
CA ALA A 151 -6.23 -0.41 20.76
C ALA A 151 -5.35 -1.45 21.49
N VAL A 152 -5.86 -2.66 21.77
CA VAL A 152 -5.05 -3.75 22.36
C VAL A 152 -4.17 -4.46 21.33
N GLY A 153 -3.19 -5.25 21.79
CA GLY A 153 -2.34 -6.07 20.91
C GLY A 153 -3.01 -7.35 20.43
N SER A 154 -2.50 -7.94 19.34
CA SER A 154 -3.03 -9.20 18.77
C SER A 154 -3.02 -10.35 19.79
N LYS A 155 -1.95 -10.49 20.60
CA LYS A 155 -1.88 -11.49 21.67
C LYS A 155 -3.02 -11.35 22.69
N TYR A 156 -3.35 -10.12 23.08
CA TYR A 156 -4.44 -9.86 24.03
C TYR A 156 -5.80 -10.20 23.41
N ARG A 157 -6.05 -9.78 22.16
CA ARG A 157 -7.29 -10.15 21.45
C ARG A 157 -7.48 -11.67 21.39
N LYS A 158 -6.45 -12.41 20.99
CA LYS A 158 -6.52 -13.88 20.90
C LYS A 158 -6.84 -14.53 22.25
N LYS A 159 -6.25 -14.02 23.33
CA LYS A 159 -6.41 -14.59 24.67
C LYS A 159 -7.76 -14.25 25.30
N TYR A 160 -8.21 -13.00 25.16
CA TYR A 160 -9.31 -12.48 25.97
C TYR A 160 -10.53 -12.02 25.17
N PHE A 161 -10.39 -11.74 23.86
CA PHE A 161 -11.49 -11.24 23.03
C PHE A 161 -11.82 -12.15 21.84
N ASN A 162 -11.25 -13.35 21.77
CA ASN A 162 -11.65 -14.37 20.80
C ASN A 162 -12.92 -15.08 21.30
N GLU A 163 -14.00 -14.33 21.43
CA GLU A 163 -15.31 -14.82 21.88
C GLU A 163 -16.39 -14.30 20.91
N SER A 164 -17.60 -14.85 21.01
CA SER A 164 -18.72 -14.54 20.12
C SER A 164 -19.44 -13.27 20.56
N PHE A 165 -19.64 -12.33 19.64
CA PHE A 165 -20.61 -11.26 19.83
C PHE A 165 -22.04 -11.81 19.69
N SER A 166 -22.97 -11.34 20.53
CA SER A 166 -24.39 -11.65 20.36
C SER A 166 -25.01 -10.83 19.22
N PRO A 167 -26.12 -11.29 18.61
CA PRO A 167 -26.83 -10.54 17.58
C PRO A 167 -27.17 -9.11 17.99
N LYS A 168 -27.71 -8.93 19.22
CA LYS A 168 -28.02 -7.62 19.81
C LYS A 168 -26.80 -6.70 19.91
N GLN A 169 -25.61 -7.24 20.17
CA GLN A 169 -24.40 -6.42 20.16
C GLN A 169 -24.03 -5.97 18.75
N LEU A 170 -24.15 -6.86 17.78
CA LEU A 170 -23.82 -6.58 16.38
C LEU A 170 -24.73 -5.50 15.81
N GLU A 171 -26.03 -5.52 16.14
CA GLU A 171 -26.99 -4.45 15.77
C GLU A 171 -26.48 -3.05 16.14
N HIS A 172 -25.81 -2.89 17.27
CA HIS A 172 -25.23 -1.60 17.65
C HIS A 172 -23.86 -1.35 17.01
N LEU A 173 -23.01 -2.38 16.92
CA LEU A 173 -21.64 -2.25 16.41
C LEU A 173 -21.59 -1.86 14.93
N ILE A 174 -22.52 -2.33 14.10
CA ILE A 174 -22.54 -2.04 12.65
C ILE A 174 -22.79 -0.56 12.32
N HIS A 175 -23.24 0.24 13.29
CA HIS A 175 -23.40 1.69 13.13
C HIS A 175 -22.17 2.49 13.60
N GLU A 176 -21.20 1.86 14.26
CA GLU A 176 -20.00 2.51 14.76
C GLU A 176 -18.90 2.57 13.68
N ALA A 177 -18.46 3.78 13.31
CA ALA A 177 -17.41 3.96 12.31
C ALA A 177 -16.11 3.21 12.66
N GLN A 178 -15.77 3.13 13.96
CA GLN A 178 -14.58 2.41 14.44
C GLN A 178 -14.68 0.89 14.28
N PHE A 179 -15.88 0.34 14.12
CA PHE A 179 -16.08 -1.09 13.92
C PHE A 179 -15.50 -1.57 12.58
N ASN A 180 -15.37 -0.68 11.59
CA ASN A 180 -14.65 -0.98 10.34
C ASN A 180 -13.24 -1.53 10.61
N GLN A 181 -12.51 -0.91 11.55
CA GLN A 181 -11.17 -1.36 11.94
C GLN A 181 -11.22 -2.68 12.74
N SER A 182 -12.27 -2.89 13.53
CA SER A 182 -12.46 -4.13 14.29
C SER A 182 -12.70 -5.31 13.34
N ILE A 183 -13.60 -5.17 12.36
CA ILE A 183 -13.87 -6.16 11.31
C ILE A 183 -12.57 -6.52 10.58
N ALA A 184 -11.81 -5.52 10.12
CA ALA A 184 -10.53 -5.77 9.44
C ALA A 184 -9.59 -6.61 10.31
N LYS A 185 -9.42 -6.28 11.59
CA LYS A 185 -8.58 -7.03 12.53
C LYS A 185 -9.10 -8.44 12.80
N ILE A 186 -10.41 -8.63 12.85
CA ILE A 186 -11.05 -9.93 13.11
C ILE A 186 -10.85 -10.84 11.90
N VAL A 187 -11.31 -10.39 10.72
CA VAL A 187 -11.37 -11.21 9.51
C VAL A 187 -9.97 -11.62 9.03
N THR A 188 -8.99 -10.70 9.07
CA THR A 188 -7.61 -11.01 8.62
C THR A 188 -6.77 -11.71 9.70
N THR A 189 -7.29 -11.95 10.91
CA THR A 189 -6.59 -12.70 11.94
C THR A 189 -7.20 -14.09 12.08
N HIS A 190 -6.58 -15.08 11.43
CA HIS A 190 -7.09 -16.46 11.44
C HIS A 190 -7.36 -17.02 12.87
N ALA A 191 -6.53 -16.68 13.87
CA ALA A 191 -6.71 -17.21 15.22
C ALA A 191 -7.99 -16.74 15.94
N LEU A 192 -8.74 -15.76 15.42
CA LEU A 192 -9.95 -15.22 16.03
C LEU A 192 -11.22 -15.97 15.58
N GLN A 193 -11.17 -17.32 15.49
CA GLN A 193 -12.24 -18.13 14.89
C GLN A 193 -13.61 -17.98 15.57
N LYS A 194 -13.68 -17.86 16.90
CA LYS A 194 -14.96 -17.67 17.61
C LYS A 194 -15.59 -16.32 17.23
N THR A 195 -14.80 -15.26 17.27
CA THR A 195 -15.25 -13.92 16.88
C THR A 195 -15.61 -13.86 15.40
N LYS A 196 -14.81 -14.45 14.52
CA LYS A 196 -15.10 -14.57 13.08
C LYS A 196 -16.43 -15.27 12.82
N LYS A 197 -16.70 -16.38 13.51
CA LYS A 197 -17.98 -17.11 13.41
C LYS A 197 -19.17 -16.24 13.84
N SER A 198 -19.01 -15.41 14.86
CA SER A 198 -20.08 -14.47 15.26
C SER A 198 -20.34 -13.36 14.23
N LEU A 199 -19.42 -13.09 13.30
CA LEU A 199 -19.62 -12.13 12.21
C LEU A 199 -20.35 -12.73 10.98
N VAL A 200 -20.99 -13.89 11.14
CA VAL A 200 -21.88 -14.47 10.14
C VAL A 200 -23.32 -14.19 10.55
N PHE A 201 -23.91 -13.16 9.97
CA PHE A 201 -25.27 -12.71 10.26
C PHE A 201 -25.84 -11.97 9.04
N MET A 202 -27.16 -11.86 8.93
CA MET A 202 -27.82 -11.08 7.87
C MET A 202 -28.26 -9.72 8.40
N ILE A 203 -28.18 -8.71 7.53
CA ILE A 203 -28.70 -7.36 7.77
C ILE A 203 -29.17 -6.73 6.47
N ASP A 204 -30.02 -5.73 6.56
CA ASP A 204 -30.47 -4.98 5.39
C ASP A 204 -29.56 -3.78 5.10
N GLU A 205 -29.17 -3.03 6.14
CA GLU A 205 -28.35 -1.84 6.01
C GLU A 205 -27.37 -1.64 7.18
N ASN A 206 -26.35 -0.79 6.95
CA ASN A 206 -25.36 -0.41 7.95
C ASN A 206 -24.57 0.85 7.53
N ASN A 207 -23.76 1.38 8.46
CA ASN A 207 -22.86 2.51 8.25
C ASN A 207 -21.41 2.07 7.96
N LEU A 208 -21.19 0.81 7.61
CA LEU A 208 -19.86 0.28 7.34
C LEU A 208 -19.41 0.64 5.92
N SER A 209 -18.09 0.70 5.76
CA SER A 209 -17.44 0.94 4.48
C SER A 209 -17.64 -0.22 3.50
N PHE A 210 -17.35 0.02 2.21
CA PHE A 210 -17.20 -1.03 1.21
C PHE A 210 -16.32 -2.17 1.73
N GLN A 211 -15.12 -1.85 2.23
CA GLN A 211 -14.12 -2.84 2.60
C GLN A 211 -14.59 -3.73 3.76
N SER A 212 -15.31 -3.16 4.72
CA SER A 212 -15.83 -3.92 5.86
C SER A 212 -17.00 -4.82 5.46
N ASN A 213 -17.94 -4.34 4.65
CA ASN A 213 -18.99 -5.21 4.10
C ASN A 213 -18.37 -6.33 3.24
N PHE A 214 -17.40 -6.00 2.39
CA PHE A 214 -16.70 -7.00 1.60
C PHE A 214 -15.94 -8.03 2.46
N PHE A 215 -15.30 -7.60 3.56
CA PHE A 215 -14.70 -8.53 4.51
C PHE A 215 -15.70 -9.42 5.23
N LEU A 216 -16.88 -8.91 5.57
CA LEU A 216 -17.95 -9.72 6.16
C LEU A 216 -18.43 -10.77 5.15
N ALA A 217 -18.53 -10.43 3.86
CA ALA A 217 -18.82 -11.40 2.81
C ALA A 217 -17.75 -12.49 2.71
N VAL A 218 -16.47 -12.10 2.64
CA VAL A 218 -15.34 -13.05 2.58
C VAL A 218 -15.27 -13.93 3.83
N ASN A 219 -15.56 -13.37 5.01
CA ASN A 219 -15.66 -14.12 6.25
C ASN A 219 -16.80 -15.16 6.20
N ALA A 220 -17.97 -14.80 5.68
CA ALA A 220 -19.08 -15.73 5.49
C ALA A 220 -18.72 -16.86 4.52
N VAL A 221 -17.94 -16.58 3.47
CA VAL A 221 -17.40 -17.61 2.56
C VAL A 221 -16.53 -18.63 3.30
N GLU A 222 -15.65 -18.19 4.21
CA GLU A 222 -14.80 -19.08 5.02
C GLU A 222 -15.61 -20.06 5.88
N PHE A 223 -16.83 -19.68 6.29
CA PHE A 223 -17.77 -20.54 7.03
C PHE A 223 -18.83 -21.24 6.16
N ASN A 224 -18.68 -21.21 4.82
CA ASN A 224 -19.63 -21.79 3.86
C ASN A 224 -21.05 -21.19 3.92
N GLN A 225 -21.18 -19.93 4.33
CA GLN A 225 -22.46 -19.23 4.50
C GLN A 225 -22.74 -18.34 3.29
N ILE A 226 -23.14 -18.98 2.18
CA ILE A 226 -23.19 -18.36 0.85
C ILE A 226 -24.24 -17.23 0.76
N GLU A 227 -25.42 -17.42 1.34
CA GLU A 227 -26.47 -16.38 1.30
C GLU A 227 -26.09 -15.15 2.15
N VAL A 228 -25.41 -15.37 3.28
CA VAL A 228 -24.83 -14.28 4.08
C VAL A 228 -23.75 -13.54 3.30
N ALA A 229 -22.87 -14.28 2.59
CA ALA A 229 -21.87 -13.66 1.73
C ALA A 229 -22.50 -12.80 0.63
N LYS A 230 -23.54 -13.30 -0.04
CA LYS A 230 -24.29 -12.55 -1.06
C LYS A 230 -24.97 -11.31 -0.49
N ASN A 231 -25.56 -11.39 0.70
CA ASN A 231 -26.16 -10.23 1.39
C ASN A 231 -25.12 -9.12 1.59
N PHE A 232 -23.96 -9.43 2.17
CA PHE A 232 -22.90 -8.43 2.35
C PHE A 232 -22.26 -7.94 1.05
N LEU A 233 -22.18 -8.75 -0.01
CA LEU A 233 -21.71 -8.28 -1.32
C LEU A 233 -22.68 -7.27 -1.94
N LYS A 234 -24.00 -7.47 -1.79
CA LYS A 234 -25.02 -6.50 -2.24
C LYS A 234 -24.83 -5.18 -1.52
N ILE A 235 -24.67 -5.20 -0.20
CA ILE A 235 -24.44 -3.99 0.59
C ILE A 235 -23.10 -3.35 0.23
N ALA A 236 -22.01 -4.12 0.12
CA ALA A 236 -20.71 -3.59 -0.27
C ALA A 236 -20.80 -2.81 -1.58
N ARG A 237 -21.54 -3.33 -2.57
CA ARG A 237 -21.73 -2.66 -3.86
C ARG A 237 -22.33 -1.26 -3.73
N THR A 238 -23.21 -1.00 -2.77
CA THR A 238 -23.81 0.33 -2.58
C THR A 238 -22.87 1.34 -1.90
N LYS A 239 -21.73 0.88 -1.36
CA LYS A 239 -20.76 1.70 -0.60
C LYS A 239 -19.54 2.15 -1.42
N THR A 240 -19.59 2.05 -2.75
CA THR A 240 -18.48 2.43 -3.63
C THR A 240 -18.98 3.00 -4.96
N THR A 241 -18.16 3.83 -5.58
CA THR A 241 -18.34 4.32 -6.97
C THR A 241 -17.19 3.90 -7.89
N TYR A 242 -16.17 3.21 -7.35
CA TYR A 242 -15.01 2.78 -8.11
C TYR A 242 -15.32 1.52 -8.92
N GLN A 243 -15.08 1.57 -10.24
CA GLN A 243 -15.31 0.43 -11.14
C GLN A 243 -14.55 -0.83 -10.70
N SER A 244 -13.27 -0.71 -10.33
CA SER A 244 -12.49 -1.85 -9.81
C SER A 244 -13.12 -2.55 -8.59
N LYS A 245 -13.95 -1.85 -7.80
CA LYS A 245 -14.67 -2.43 -6.67
C LYS A 245 -15.99 -3.07 -7.08
N PHE A 246 -16.66 -2.55 -8.12
CA PHE A 246 -17.76 -3.25 -8.77
C PHE A 246 -17.28 -4.57 -9.39
N ASP A 247 -16.16 -4.54 -10.11
CA ASP A 247 -15.55 -5.73 -10.71
C ASP A 247 -15.17 -6.77 -9.65
N GLN A 248 -14.57 -6.33 -8.54
CA GLN A 248 -14.28 -7.20 -7.41
C GLN A 248 -15.56 -7.90 -6.88
N VAL A 249 -16.65 -7.17 -6.70
CA VAL A 249 -17.92 -7.72 -6.23
C VAL A 249 -18.55 -8.66 -7.26
N ASP A 250 -18.58 -8.27 -8.54
CA ASP A 250 -19.16 -9.09 -9.61
C ASP A 250 -18.40 -10.41 -9.77
N PHE A 251 -17.07 -10.41 -9.65
CA PHE A 251 -16.28 -11.64 -9.67
C PHE A 251 -16.58 -12.56 -8.49
N TRP A 252 -16.76 -12.01 -7.28
CA TRP A 252 -17.16 -12.82 -6.12
C TRP A 252 -18.58 -13.35 -6.25
N PHE A 253 -19.52 -12.59 -6.83
CA PHE A 253 -20.84 -13.14 -7.17
C PHE A 253 -20.74 -14.30 -8.16
N TYR A 254 -19.92 -14.18 -9.21
CA TYR A 254 -19.65 -15.31 -10.11
C TYR A 254 -19.08 -16.51 -9.36
N LEU A 255 -18.08 -16.32 -8.48
CA LEU A 255 -17.50 -17.42 -7.72
C LEU A 255 -18.54 -18.16 -6.87
N LEU A 256 -19.49 -17.43 -6.27
CA LEU A 256 -20.52 -17.98 -5.38
C LEU A 256 -21.71 -18.60 -6.12
N THR A 257 -22.08 -18.07 -7.29
CA THR A 257 -23.32 -18.45 -7.99
C THR A 257 -23.08 -19.24 -9.28
N LYS A 258 -21.88 -19.10 -9.87
CA LYS A 258 -21.55 -19.58 -11.23
C LYS A 258 -22.41 -18.99 -12.34
N ASP A 259 -23.11 -17.88 -12.06
CA ASP A 259 -23.92 -17.16 -13.05
C ASP A 259 -23.00 -16.34 -13.98
N GLU A 260 -22.96 -16.71 -15.26
CA GLU A 260 -22.06 -16.12 -16.25
C GLU A 260 -22.37 -14.64 -16.55
N LYS A 261 -23.56 -14.13 -16.21
CA LYS A 261 -23.89 -12.70 -16.40
C LYS A 261 -22.92 -11.76 -15.69
N TYR A 262 -22.28 -12.23 -14.62
CA TYR A 262 -21.27 -11.47 -13.91
C TYR A 262 -19.94 -11.45 -14.68
N LEU A 263 -19.58 -12.52 -15.39
CA LEU A 263 -18.45 -12.52 -16.31
C LEU A 263 -18.69 -11.57 -17.48
N ASP A 264 -19.91 -11.52 -18.01
CA ASP A 264 -20.29 -10.58 -19.07
C ASP A 264 -20.13 -9.12 -18.66
N LYS A 265 -20.46 -8.79 -17.40
CA LYS A 265 -20.21 -7.46 -16.82
C LYS A 265 -18.72 -7.17 -16.74
N LEU A 266 -17.93 -8.13 -16.24
CA LEU A 266 -16.48 -7.98 -16.10
C LEU A 266 -15.77 -7.77 -17.44
N ILE A 267 -16.23 -8.43 -18.51
CA ILE A 267 -15.61 -8.22 -19.82
C ILE A 267 -15.96 -6.87 -20.46
N LYS A 268 -17.02 -6.20 -20.00
CA LYS A 268 -17.40 -4.85 -20.43
C LYS A 268 -16.77 -3.73 -19.59
N SER A 269 -16.09 -4.06 -18.50
CA SER A 269 -15.41 -3.07 -17.65
C SER A 269 -14.27 -2.38 -18.41
N TYR A 270 -14.17 -1.06 -18.25
CA TYR A 270 -13.03 -0.27 -18.75
C TYR A 270 -11.81 -0.40 -17.82
N ASP A 271 -11.99 -0.88 -16.59
CA ASP A 271 -10.90 -1.05 -15.62
C ASP A 271 -10.18 -2.38 -15.85
N VAL A 272 -8.91 -2.30 -16.24
CA VAL A 272 -8.05 -3.47 -16.44
C VAL A 272 -7.50 -3.90 -15.08
N ASN A 273 -8.00 -5.03 -14.57
CA ASN A 273 -7.64 -5.58 -13.26
C ASN A 273 -7.66 -7.12 -13.29
N VAL A 274 -7.16 -7.73 -12.21
CA VAL A 274 -7.00 -9.18 -12.11
C VAL A 274 -8.32 -9.95 -12.31
N TYR A 275 -9.45 -9.36 -11.89
CA TYR A 275 -10.77 -9.98 -12.02
C TYR A 275 -11.27 -9.93 -13.47
N THR A 276 -11.07 -8.80 -14.15
CA THR A 276 -11.44 -8.63 -15.56
C THR A 276 -10.57 -9.44 -16.50
N LEU A 277 -9.30 -9.68 -16.15
CA LEU A 277 -8.43 -10.62 -16.87
C LEU A 277 -8.83 -12.08 -16.61
N ARG A 278 -9.14 -12.44 -15.36
CA ARG A 278 -9.58 -13.81 -15.03
C ARG A 278 -10.91 -14.16 -15.69
N ALA A 279 -11.85 -13.23 -15.77
CA ALA A 279 -13.12 -13.45 -16.48
C ALA A 279 -12.88 -13.77 -17.97
N ARG A 280 -11.93 -13.08 -18.60
CA ARG A 280 -11.57 -13.33 -20.01
C ARG A 280 -10.92 -14.67 -20.23
N ASP A 281 -10.04 -15.08 -19.31
CA ASP A 281 -9.47 -16.43 -19.35
C ASP A 281 -10.54 -17.53 -19.26
N ILE A 282 -11.56 -17.32 -18.43
CA ILE A 282 -12.69 -18.27 -18.27
C ILE A 282 -13.53 -18.32 -19.54
N LEU A 283 -13.92 -17.17 -20.09
CA LEU A 283 -14.72 -17.06 -21.32
C LEU A 283 -13.89 -17.31 -22.59
N LYS A 284 -12.57 -17.48 -22.47
CA LYS A 284 -11.62 -17.65 -23.58
C LYS A 284 -11.70 -16.51 -24.61
N VAL A 285 -11.88 -15.27 -24.15
CA VAL A 285 -11.91 -14.08 -25.00
C VAL A 285 -10.61 -13.28 -24.88
N PRO A 286 -10.25 -12.45 -25.88
CA PRO A 286 -9.04 -11.65 -25.85
C PRO A 286 -8.96 -10.67 -24.68
N TYR A 287 -7.73 -10.39 -24.26
CA TYR A 287 -7.42 -9.35 -23.27
C TYR A 287 -7.78 -7.96 -23.80
N PRO A 288 -8.09 -6.99 -22.91
CA PRO A 288 -8.47 -5.65 -23.35
C PRO A 288 -7.33 -4.98 -24.11
N LYS A 289 -7.68 -4.18 -25.12
CA LYS A 289 -6.71 -3.30 -25.79
C LYS A 289 -6.21 -2.27 -24.79
N VAL A 290 -4.92 -1.94 -24.87
CA VAL A 290 -4.26 -0.96 -24.02
C VAL A 290 -3.43 0.01 -24.86
N GLU A 291 -3.29 1.24 -24.37
CA GLU A 291 -2.49 2.27 -25.04
C GLU A 291 -1.03 2.21 -24.59
N SER A 292 -0.11 2.01 -25.52
CA SER A 292 1.34 2.07 -25.27
C SER A 292 2.00 3.01 -26.28
N PRO A 293 1.93 4.34 -26.04
CA PRO A 293 2.41 5.33 -27.00
C PRO A 293 3.92 5.18 -27.26
N LYS A 294 4.30 5.30 -28.54
CA LYS A 294 5.70 5.41 -28.98
C LYS A 294 5.94 6.84 -29.45
N LEU A 295 6.66 7.62 -28.65
CA LEU A 295 6.95 9.02 -28.92
C LEU A 295 8.37 9.18 -29.45
N ALA A 296 8.59 10.16 -30.32
CA ALA A 296 9.93 10.58 -30.73
C ALA A 296 10.60 11.38 -29.60
N PHE A 297 11.92 11.48 -29.63
CA PHE A 297 12.64 12.38 -28.73
C PHE A 297 12.35 13.84 -29.13
N LYS A 298 12.02 14.65 -28.13
CA LYS A 298 11.94 16.11 -28.23
C LYS A 298 12.64 16.72 -27.03
N SER A 299 13.49 17.72 -27.28
CA SER A 299 14.21 18.44 -26.23
C SER A 299 13.26 19.36 -25.47
N LEU A 300 13.39 19.39 -24.14
CA LEU A 300 12.64 20.26 -23.24
C LEU A 300 13.64 21.07 -22.40
N PRO A 301 14.19 22.18 -22.92
CA PRO A 301 15.33 22.88 -22.31
C PRO A 301 15.04 23.40 -20.89
N ASP A 302 13.78 23.74 -20.60
CA ASP A 302 13.35 24.30 -19.31
C ASP A 302 12.85 23.22 -18.33
N PHE A 303 13.11 21.94 -18.59
CA PHE A 303 12.60 20.85 -17.77
C PHE A 303 13.63 19.74 -17.57
N ASP A 304 13.96 19.46 -16.30
CA ASP A 304 14.77 18.31 -15.91
C ASP A 304 13.88 17.17 -15.39
N VAL A 305 13.81 16.07 -16.14
CA VAL A 305 13.01 14.88 -15.80
C VAL A 305 13.48 14.21 -14.49
N THR A 306 14.71 14.46 -14.07
CA THR A 306 15.32 13.94 -12.84
C THR A 306 15.18 14.90 -11.66
N ASN A 307 14.66 16.11 -11.86
CA ASN A 307 14.46 17.10 -10.82
C ASN A 307 13.06 16.97 -10.16
N PRO A 308 12.98 16.60 -8.87
CA PRO A 308 11.70 16.47 -8.18
C PRO A 308 10.92 17.77 -8.11
N ILE A 309 11.59 18.93 -8.08
CA ILE A 309 10.91 20.22 -8.00
C ILE A 309 10.23 20.56 -9.33
N ASP A 310 10.81 20.20 -10.47
CA ASP A 310 10.16 20.40 -11.76
C ASP A 310 8.94 19.48 -11.92
N TRP A 311 9.00 18.26 -11.38
CA TRP A 311 7.81 17.42 -11.26
C TRP A 311 6.73 18.03 -10.34
N GLU A 312 7.11 18.65 -9.23
CA GLU A 312 6.14 19.36 -8.38
C GLU A 312 5.48 20.53 -9.09
N LYS A 313 6.21 21.29 -9.92
CA LYS A 313 5.65 22.38 -10.73
C LYS A 313 4.55 21.87 -11.68
N ILE A 314 4.78 20.76 -12.38
CA ILE A 314 3.76 20.14 -13.25
C ILE A 314 2.52 19.76 -12.45
N LYS A 315 2.67 19.17 -11.26
CA LYS A 315 1.52 18.82 -10.41
C LYS A 315 0.74 20.02 -9.88
N LEU A 316 1.38 21.19 -9.79
CA LEU A 316 0.71 22.45 -9.44
C LEU A 316 -0.05 22.98 -10.66
N GLU A 317 0.59 23.02 -11.84
CA GLU A 317 -0.02 23.42 -13.12
C GLU A 317 -1.27 22.59 -13.42
N MET A 318 -1.22 21.27 -13.20
CA MET A 318 -2.36 20.35 -13.36
C MET A 318 -3.55 20.62 -12.42
N LYS A 319 -3.39 21.44 -11.39
CA LYS A 319 -4.45 21.79 -10.42
C LYS A 319 -5.00 23.18 -10.63
N GLU A 320 -4.45 23.96 -11.56
CA GLU A 320 -4.95 25.28 -11.85
C GLU A 320 -6.34 25.18 -12.48
N ASP A 321 -7.26 26.08 -12.09
CA ASP A 321 -8.68 25.99 -12.45
C ASP A 321 -8.93 26.00 -13.97
N LYS A 322 -8.04 26.62 -14.75
CA LYS A 322 -8.16 26.78 -16.21
C LYS A 322 -7.22 25.89 -17.00
N VAL A 323 -6.56 24.91 -16.38
CA VAL A 323 -5.58 24.07 -17.08
C VAL A 323 -6.24 23.24 -18.17
N ASN A 324 -5.73 23.35 -19.40
CA ASN A 324 -6.08 22.43 -20.47
C ASN A 324 -5.12 21.23 -20.45
N LEU A 325 -5.58 20.09 -19.93
CA LEU A 325 -4.76 18.89 -19.81
C LEU A 325 -4.33 18.33 -21.19
N ALA A 326 -5.10 18.56 -22.25
CA ALA A 326 -4.69 18.15 -23.59
C ALA A 326 -3.46 18.96 -24.03
N THR A 327 -3.51 20.30 -23.95
CA THR A 327 -2.36 21.17 -24.24
C THR A 327 -1.16 20.84 -23.35
N LEU A 328 -1.39 20.63 -22.05
CA LEU A 328 -0.32 20.29 -21.10
C LEU A 328 0.32 18.94 -21.43
N SER A 329 -0.45 17.94 -21.83
CA SER A 329 0.11 16.64 -22.23
C SER A 329 1.01 16.78 -23.46
N GLN A 330 0.60 17.60 -24.45
CA GLN A 330 1.39 17.84 -25.66
C GLN A 330 2.71 18.54 -25.38
N LYS A 331 2.78 19.43 -24.38
CA LYS A 331 4.04 20.05 -23.93
C LYS A 331 5.09 19.00 -23.50
N TYR A 332 4.65 17.83 -23.03
CA TYR A 332 5.53 16.77 -22.55
C TYR A 332 5.52 15.53 -23.46
N ASP A 333 5.21 15.69 -24.76
CA ASP A 333 5.10 14.59 -25.74
C ASP A 333 6.45 14.10 -26.30
N SER A 334 7.41 13.87 -25.41
CA SER A 334 8.75 13.35 -25.72
C SER A 334 8.93 11.92 -25.22
N SER A 335 9.78 11.13 -25.90
CA SER A 335 10.20 9.81 -25.41
C SER A 335 10.83 9.87 -24.01
N GLU A 336 11.51 10.97 -23.67
CA GLU A 336 12.15 11.17 -22.37
C GLU A 336 11.14 11.46 -21.25
N THR A 337 9.99 12.04 -21.59
CA THR A 337 8.91 12.40 -20.64
C THR A 337 7.67 11.52 -20.81
N LEU A 338 7.78 10.36 -21.44
CA LEU A 338 6.66 9.46 -21.72
C LEU A 338 5.83 9.09 -20.47
N GLY A 339 6.48 8.94 -19.30
CA GLY A 339 5.79 8.74 -18.03
C GLY A 339 4.92 9.93 -17.61
N ILE A 340 5.44 11.15 -17.78
CA ILE A 340 4.71 12.40 -17.51
C ILE A 340 3.56 12.58 -18.50
N TYR A 341 3.84 12.39 -19.79
CA TYR A 341 2.84 12.44 -20.86
C TYR A 341 1.63 11.56 -20.52
N THR A 342 1.88 10.27 -20.29
CA THR A 342 0.81 9.30 -19.98
C THR A 342 0.13 9.58 -18.64
N TYR A 343 0.84 10.09 -17.64
CA TYR A 343 0.24 10.53 -16.37
C TYR A 343 -0.78 11.65 -16.55
N ILE A 344 -0.52 12.60 -17.46
CA ILE A 344 -1.45 13.68 -17.79
C ILE A 344 -2.62 13.12 -18.62
N LYS A 345 -2.34 12.30 -19.65
CA LYS A 345 -3.36 11.64 -20.49
C LYS A 345 -4.33 10.78 -19.67
N GLU A 346 -3.86 10.05 -18.65
CA GLU A 346 -4.72 9.28 -17.75
C GLU A 346 -5.78 10.18 -17.08
N ARG A 347 -5.44 11.42 -16.71
CA ARG A 347 -6.40 12.37 -16.10
C ARG A 347 -7.29 13.04 -17.12
N GLU A 348 -6.72 13.44 -18.26
CA GLU A 348 -7.47 14.00 -19.39
C GLU A 348 -8.62 13.06 -19.79
N THR A 349 -8.33 11.76 -19.86
CA THR A 349 -9.29 10.71 -20.22
C THR A 349 -10.12 10.20 -19.04
N LYS A 350 -10.03 10.84 -17.87
CA LYS A 350 -10.72 10.45 -16.62
C LYS A 350 -10.51 8.97 -16.27
N TYR A 351 -9.31 8.44 -16.54
CA TYR A 351 -8.88 7.07 -16.29
C TYR A 351 -9.66 5.98 -17.05
N GLN A 352 -10.37 6.34 -18.12
CA GLN A 352 -11.11 5.37 -18.93
C GLN A 352 -10.23 4.65 -19.98
N ILE A 353 -9.08 5.23 -20.32
CA ILE A 353 -8.11 4.62 -21.23
C ILE A 353 -6.96 3.99 -20.44
N PRO A 354 -6.70 2.67 -20.60
CA PRO A 354 -5.61 1.99 -19.90
C PRO A 354 -4.26 2.25 -20.57
N TYR A 355 -3.49 3.20 -20.06
CA TYR A 355 -2.12 3.48 -20.51
C TYR A 355 -1.08 2.54 -19.88
N TYR A 356 -0.25 1.94 -20.73
CA TYR A 356 0.84 1.01 -20.43
C TYR A 356 2.11 1.39 -21.23
N PRO A 357 2.72 2.56 -20.99
CA PRO A 357 3.93 2.98 -21.69
C PRO A 357 5.13 2.10 -21.32
N MET A 358 6.16 2.13 -22.17
CA MET A 358 7.44 1.42 -21.97
C MET A 358 8.63 2.38 -22.12
N PRO A 359 8.83 3.34 -21.20
CA PRO A 359 9.94 4.29 -21.27
C PRO A 359 11.29 3.64 -20.93
N TYR A 360 12.38 4.34 -21.29
CA TYR A 360 13.77 3.96 -20.97
C TYR A 360 14.14 2.49 -21.30
N PRO A 361 13.82 1.96 -22.48
CA PRO A 361 14.07 0.53 -22.79
C PRO A 361 15.54 0.13 -22.68
N LEU A 362 16.48 1.05 -22.96
CA LEU A 362 17.92 0.81 -22.83
C LEU A 362 18.36 0.48 -21.39
N SER A 363 17.62 0.93 -20.36
CA SER A 363 17.89 0.57 -18.95
C SER A 363 17.71 -0.93 -18.65
N MET A 364 17.08 -1.66 -19.57
CA MET A 364 16.76 -3.08 -19.45
C MET A 364 17.32 -3.89 -20.63
N TRP A 365 18.26 -3.33 -21.38
CA TRP A 365 18.89 -4.05 -22.49
C TRP A 365 19.60 -5.32 -21.98
N GLY A 366 19.33 -6.45 -22.65
CA GLY A 366 19.94 -7.75 -22.35
C GLY A 366 19.20 -8.52 -21.26
N LEU A 367 18.12 -7.98 -20.70
CA LEU A 367 17.26 -8.72 -19.78
C LEU A 367 16.22 -9.55 -20.53
N GLU A 368 15.87 -10.70 -19.96
CA GLU A 368 14.75 -11.51 -20.43
C GLU A 368 13.42 -10.73 -20.37
N LYS A 369 12.53 -10.96 -21.34
CA LYS A 369 11.27 -10.23 -21.48
C LYS A 369 10.38 -10.34 -20.23
N GLU A 370 10.42 -11.45 -19.51
CA GLU A 370 9.72 -11.64 -18.23
C GLU A 370 10.28 -10.71 -17.16
N ARG A 371 11.60 -10.51 -17.12
CA ARG A 371 12.21 -9.54 -16.19
C ARG A 371 11.82 -8.12 -16.58
N ILE A 372 11.84 -7.79 -17.88
CA ILE A 372 11.43 -6.49 -18.41
C ILE A 372 9.97 -6.20 -18.02
N ALA A 373 9.06 -7.15 -18.25
CA ALA A 373 7.64 -7.02 -17.89
C ALA A 373 7.45 -6.77 -16.39
N LEU A 374 8.22 -7.46 -15.53
CA LEU A 374 8.13 -7.27 -14.08
C LEU A 374 8.62 -5.89 -13.64
N LEU A 375 9.73 -5.40 -14.22
CA LEU A 375 10.24 -4.06 -13.96
C LEU A 375 9.24 -2.98 -14.40
N TYR A 376 8.65 -3.11 -15.60
CA TYR A 376 7.60 -2.20 -16.07
C TYR A 376 6.34 -2.28 -15.18
N ALA A 377 5.93 -3.48 -14.77
CA ALA A 377 4.76 -3.67 -13.91
C ALA A 377 4.90 -2.98 -12.56
N ILE A 378 6.09 -3.07 -11.95
CA ILE A 378 6.45 -2.40 -10.70
C ILE A 378 6.53 -0.88 -10.92
N ALA A 379 7.31 -0.41 -11.89
CA ALA A 379 7.46 1.02 -12.18
C ALA A 379 6.11 1.72 -12.46
N ARG A 380 5.22 1.06 -13.21
CA ARG A 380 3.85 1.55 -13.45
C ARG A 380 3.12 1.76 -12.13
N GLN A 381 3.19 0.77 -11.23
CA GLN A 381 2.46 0.81 -9.97
C GLN A 381 3.10 1.77 -8.94
N GLU A 382 4.42 1.85 -8.91
CA GLU A 382 5.19 2.65 -7.94
C GLU A 382 5.13 4.15 -8.24
N SER A 383 5.35 4.54 -9.49
CA SER A 383 5.58 5.94 -9.85
C SER A 383 4.83 6.41 -11.08
N ARG A 384 4.14 5.52 -11.82
CA ARG A 384 3.67 5.81 -13.18
C ARG A 384 4.82 6.28 -14.09
N PHE A 385 5.99 5.68 -13.90
CA PHE A 385 7.21 5.98 -14.65
C PHE A 385 7.80 7.38 -14.44
N ILE A 386 7.37 8.12 -13.41
CA ILE A 386 7.93 9.43 -13.09
C ILE A 386 9.32 9.26 -12.45
N PRO A 387 10.43 9.67 -13.11
CA PRO A 387 11.77 9.41 -12.59
C PRO A 387 12.02 10.15 -11.27
N ALA A 388 11.63 11.42 -11.18
CA ALA A 388 11.86 12.25 -10.00
C ALA A 388 10.78 12.10 -8.89
N SER A 389 10.09 10.96 -8.81
CA SER A 389 9.03 10.75 -7.82
C SER A 389 9.56 10.62 -6.39
N VAL A 390 8.95 11.33 -5.45
CA VAL A 390 9.26 11.28 -4.01
C VAL A 390 8.02 10.91 -3.22
N SER A 391 8.06 9.78 -2.51
CA SER A 391 6.96 9.32 -1.67
C SER A 391 6.88 10.08 -0.34
N PRO A 392 5.74 10.01 0.37
CA PRO A 392 5.62 10.57 1.72
C PRO A 392 6.57 9.94 2.77
N SER A 393 7.11 8.75 2.50
CA SER A 393 8.12 8.05 3.32
C SER A 393 9.54 8.21 2.77
N TYR A 394 9.70 9.00 1.71
CA TYR A 394 10.92 9.22 0.93
C TYR A 394 11.41 7.96 0.23
N ALA A 395 10.50 7.17 -0.35
CA ALA A 395 10.88 6.25 -1.43
C ALA A 395 11.16 7.09 -2.68
N LEU A 396 12.22 6.75 -3.40
CA LEU A 396 12.82 7.61 -4.42
C LEU A 396 12.79 6.94 -5.80
N GLY A 397 12.63 7.76 -6.82
CA GLY A 397 12.86 7.33 -8.18
C GLY A 397 11.63 6.70 -8.84
N MET A 398 11.80 6.36 -10.12
CA MET A 398 10.83 5.57 -10.89
C MET A 398 10.46 4.25 -10.20
N MET A 399 11.39 3.67 -9.46
CA MET A 399 11.24 2.36 -8.80
C MET A 399 10.90 2.44 -7.31
N GLN A 400 10.73 3.65 -6.76
CA GLN A 400 10.38 3.92 -5.37
C GLN A 400 11.19 3.09 -4.36
N ILE A 401 12.52 3.15 -4.46
CA ILE A 401 13.41 2.42 -3.55
C ILE A 401 13.64 3.27 -2.29
N MET A 402 13.53 2.63 -1.13
CA MET A 402 13.74 3.31 0.15
C MET A 402 15.23 3.58 0.43
N PRO A 403 15.59 4.72 1.06
CA PRO A 403 16.98 5.09 1.36
C PRO A 403 17.81 4.05 2.09
N PHE A 404 17.21 3.26 3.00
CA PHE A 404 17.93 2.20 3.69
C PHE A 404 18.30 1.05 2.74
N LEU A 405 17.43 0.74 1.77
CA LEU A 405 17.64 -0.30 0.77
C LEU A 405 18.65 0.16 -0.27
N ILE A 406 18.57 1.42 -0.72
CA ILE A 406 19.58 2.03 -1.62
C ILE A 406 20.98 1.89 -1.02
N LYS A 407 21.17 2.30 0.24
CA LYS A 407 22.45 2.19 0.94
C LYS A 407 22.91 0.73 1.10
N HIS A 408 21.99 -0.19 1.36
CA HIS A 408 22.31 -1.60 1.47
C HIS A 408 22.80 -2.18 0.13
N LEU A 409 22.08 -1.93 -0.96
CA LEU A 409 22.43 -2.41 -2.29
C LEU A 409 23.73 -1.77 -2.81
N ALA A 410 23.96 -0.49 -2.53
CA ALA A 410 25.21 0.19 -2.88
C ALA A 410 26.41 -0.40 -2.13
N LYS A 411 26.23 -0.73 -0.84
CA LYS A 411 27.25 -1.44 -0.06
C LYS A 411 27.57 -2.83 -0.65
N GLU A 412 26.57 -3.58 -1.11
CA GLU A 412 26.80 -4.86 -1.81
C GLU A 412 27.60 -4.69 -3.10
N ARG A 413 27.46 -3.53 -3.78
CA ARG A 413 28.24 -3.17 -4.97
C ARG A 413 29.61 -2.57 -4.64
N GLN A 414 29.93 -2.33 -3.37
CA GLN A 414 31.13 -1.59 -2.95
C GLN A 414 31.19 -0.18 -3.55
N GLN A 415 30.03 0.47 -3.66
CA GLN A 415 29.88 1.82 -4.22
C GLN A 415 29.30 2.77 -3.19
N GLU A 416 29.76 4.02 -3.24
CA GLU A 416 29.04 5.14 -2.62
C GLU A 416 27.96 5.65 -3.58
N ILE A 417 26.87 6.19 -3.04
CA ILE A 417 25.76 6.72 -3.84
C ILE A 417 25.10 7.88 -3.11
N ASP A 418 24.86 8.97 -3.81
CA ASP A 418 23.94 10.01 -3.37
C ASP A 418 22.50 9.59 -3.65
N LEU A 419 21.61 9.79 -2.67
CA LEU A 419 20.21 9.37 -2.79
C LEU A 419 19.48 9.99 -4.00
N ASN A 420 19.88 11.18 -4.46
CA ASN A 420 19.28 11.84 -5.62
C ASN A 420 19.63 11.14 -6.94
N GLU A 421 20.70 10.36 -6.99
CA GLU A 421 21.04 9.58 -8.19
C GLU A 421 19.93 8.58 -8.52
N MET A 422 19.09 8.21 -7.55
CA MET A 422 17.91 7.36 -7.77
C MET A 422 16.81 8.04 -8.59
N PHE A 423 16.89 9.34 -8.86
CA PHE A 423 16.02 10.02 -9.82
C PHE A 423 16.46 9.78 -11.27
N ASN A 424 17.69 9.30 -11.50
CA ASN A 424 18.09 8.78 -12.80
C ASN A 424 17.37 7.44 -13.04
N PRO A 425 16.50 7.33 -14.07
CA PRO A 425 15.70 6.13 -14.29
C PRO A 425 16.57 4.90 -14.63
N TYR A 426 17.70 5.07 -15.29
CA TYR A 426 18.61 3.97 -15.64
C TYR A 426 19.22 3.35 -14.38
N LEU A 427 19.68 4.18 -13.44
CA LEU A 427 20.22 3.71 -12.17
C LEU A 427 19.12 3.09 -11.29
N ALA A 428 17.94 3.73 -11.25
CA ALA A 428 16.80 3.23 -10.48
C ALA A 428 16.36 1.83 -10.91
N VAL A 429 16.26 1.60 -12.23
CA VAL A 429 15.94 0.28 -12.79
C VAL A 429 17.03 -0.73 -12.46
N ASN A 430 18.30 -0.35 -12.55
CA ASN A 430 19.41 -1.24 -12.24
C ASN A 430 19.42 -1.69 -10.77
N TYR A 431 19.17 -0.78 -9.82
CA TYR A 431 19.02 -1.11 -8.40
C TYR A 431 17.79 -1.97 -8.12
N ALA A 432 16.66 -1.67 -8.78
CA ALA A 432 15.47 -2.50 -8.66
C ALA A 432 15.70 -3.92 -9.19
N ASN A 433 16.43 -4.06 -10.31
CA ASN A 433 16.77 -5.36 -10.88
C ASN A 433 17.64 -6.21 -9.93
N GLN A 434 18.62 -5.59 -9.25
CA GLN A 434 19.39 -6.25 -8.19
C GLN A 434 18.48 -6.71 -7.04
N HIS A 435 17.56 -5.85 -6.59
CA HIS A 435 16.63 -6.23 -5.53
C HIS A 435 15.71 -7.38 -5.94
N LEU A 436 15.21 -7.36 -7.18
CA LEU A 436 14.39 -8.44 -7.74
C LEU A 436 15.18 -9.74 -7.87
N ASN A 437 16.49 -9.71 -8.16
CA ASN A 437 17.33 -10.91 -8.11
C ASN A 437 17.37 -11.52 -6.71
N TYR A 438 17.41 -10.70 -5.67
CA TYR A 438 17.30 -11.19 -4.29
C TYR A 438 15.92 -11.81 -4.01
N LEU A 439 14.83 -11.15 -4.40
CA LEU A 439 13.46 -11.66 -4.17
C LEU A 439 13.20 -12.98 -4.91
N ASN A 440 13.64 -13.08 -6.16
CA ASN A 440 13.44 -14.26 -7.00
C ASN A 440 14.21 -15.50 -6.55
N LYS A 441 15.20 -15.37 -5.66
CA LYS A 441 15.83 -16.52 -4.97
C LYS A 441 14.85 -17.27 -4.06
N TRP A 442 13.77 -16.61 -3.65
CA TRP A 442 12.83 -17.11 -2.65
C TRP A 442 11.39 -17.21 -3.16
N LEU A 443 11.01 -16.40 -4.14
CA LEU A 443 9.65 -16.25 -4.63
C LEU A 443 9.65 -16.40 -6.15
N TYR A 444 8.89 -17.36 -6.66
CA TYR A 444 8.81 -17.65 -8.09
C TYR A 444 7.58 -16.99 -8.72
N ASN A 445 6.50 -16.86 -7.93
CA ASN A 445 5.26 -16.26 -8.38
C ASN A 445 5.33 -14.72 -8.36
N PRO A 446 4.99 -14.02 -9.45
CA PRO A 446 5.09 -12.56 -9.55
C PRO A 446 4.19 -11.82 -8.54
N LEU A 447 3.07 -12.40 -8.11
CA LEU A 447 2.22 -11.81 -7.07
C LEU A 447 2.94 -11.77 -5.72
N LEU A 448 3.62 -12.86 -5.36
CA LEU A 448 4.38 -12.92 -4.11
C LEU A 448 5.60 -12.00 -4.14
N VAL A 449 6.28 -11.92 -5.29
CA VAL A 449 7.36 -10.95 -5.52
C VAL A 449 6.86 -9.53 -5.33
N ALA A 450 5.68 -9.18 -5.88
CA ALA A 450 5.07 -7.87 -5.69
C ALA A 450 4.76 -7.57 -4.21
N TYR A 451 4.20 -8.54 -3.47
CA TYR A 451 4.01 -8.38 -2.01
C TYR A 451 5.32 -8.15 -1.27
N ALA A 452 6.39 -8.83 -1.66
CA ALA A 452 7.70 -8.67 -1.03
C ALA A 452 8.39 -7.37 -1.40
N TYR A 453 8.19 -6.84 -2.61
CA TYR A 453 8.71 -5.54 -3.04
C TYR A 453 8.08 -4.40 -2.23
N ASN A 454 6.74 -4.42 -2.06
CA ASN A 454 6.02 -3.37 -1.33
C ASN A 454 6.06 -3.57 0.21
N GLY A 455 5.71 -4.76 0.69
CA GLY A 455 5.56 -5.07 2.13
C GLY A 455 6.82 -5.66 2.78
N GLY A 456 7.85 -5.99 2.00
CA GLY A 456 9.07 -6.64 2.46
C GLY A 456 8.98 -8.17 2.50
N ILE A 457 10.08 -8.84 2.19
CA ILE A 457 10.17 -10.31 2.14
C ILE A 457 9.81 -10.99 3.48
N GLY A 458 10.10 -10.34 4.60
CA GLY A 458 9.79 -10.87 5.93
C GLY A 458 8.28 -10.94 6.20
N PHE A 459 7.51 -9.97 5.69
CA PHE A 459 6.06 -9.99 5.70
C PHE A 459 5.55 -11.14 4.82
N THR A 460 5.95 -11.18 3.55
CA THR A 460 5.52 -12.21 2.59
C THR A 460 5.81 -13.62 3.11
N LYS A 461 7.02 -13.85 3.65
CA LYS A 461 7.41 -15.13 4.27
C LYS A 461 6.46 -15.55 5.38
N ARG A 462 6.09 -14.65 6.29
CA ARG A 462 5.14 -14.97 7.38
C ARG A 462 3.75 -15.26 6.82
N THR A 463 3.31 -14.51 5.81
CA THR A 463 2.02 -14.69 5.15
C THR A 463 1.92 -16.05 4.50
N VAL A 464 2.87 -16.42 3.62
CA VAL A 464 2.80 -17.71 2.91
C VAL A 464 2.98 -18.90 3.85
N ARG A 465 3.75 -18.77 4.94
CA ARG A 465 3.90 -19.85 5.94
C ARG A 465 2.68 -20.01 6.85
N SER A 466 1.71 -19.10 6.81
CA SER A 466 0.45 -19.29 7.51
C SER A 466 -0.27 -20.52 6.94
N SER A 467 -0.78 -21.40 7.80
CA SER A 467 -1.43 -22.65 7.38
C SER A 467 -2.72 -22.44 6.59
N HIS A 468 -3.26 -21.22 6.55
CA HIS A 468 -4.55 -20.87 5.92
C HIS A 468 -4.41 -19.95 4.72
N MET A 469 -3.18 -19.65 4.29
CA MET A 469 -2.93 -18.77 3.14
C MET A 469 -2.41 -19.58 1.97
N PHE A 470 -3.02 -19.35 0.80
CA PHE A 470 -2.70 -19.92 -0.50
C PHE A 470 -2.62 -21.45 -0.43
N LYS A 471 -3.67 -22.06 0.12
CA LYS A 471 -3.87 -23.51 0.13
C LYS A 471 -4.86 -23.90 -0.96
N LYS A 472 -4.97 -25.19 -1.25
CA LYS A 472 -6.03 -25.67 -2.14
C LYS A 472 -7.39 -25.44 -1.50
N GLY A 473 -8.33 -24.90 -2.25
CA GLY A 473 -9.67 -24.65 -1.77
C GLY A 473 -10.59 -24.11 -2.85
N LYS A 474 -11.90 -24.27 -2.67
CA LYS A 474 -12.93 -23.90 -3.67
C LYS A 474 -12.82 -22.46 -4.18
N TYR A 475 -12.39 -21.54 -3.31
CA TYR A 475 -12.30 -20.10 -3.60
C TYR A 475 -10.85 -19.59 -3.62
N GLU A 476 -9.88 -20.50 -3.61
CA GLU A 476 -8.47 -20.14 -3.67
C GLU A 476 -8.03 -19.90 -5.14
N PRO A 477 -7.00 -19.08 -5.38
CA PRO A 477 -6.24 -18.28 -4.40
C PRO A 477 -6.93 -16.95 -4.00
N PHE A 478 -8.13 -16.67 -4.53
CA PHE A 478 -8.79 -15.37 -4.38
C PHE A 478 -9.12 -15.05 -2.92
N LEU A 479 -9.60 -16.04 -2.15
CA LEU A 479 -9.84 -15.91 -0.72
C LEU A 479 -8.58 -15.41 0.01
N SER A 480 -7.44 -16.08 -0.21
CA SER A 480 -6.16 -15.67 0.37
C SER A 480 -5.72 -14.28 -0.09
N MET A 481 -5.93 -13.92 -1.35
CA MET A 481 -5.63 -12.58 -1.84
C MET A 481 -6.45 -11.50 -1.11
N GLU A 482 -7.69 -11.77 -0.71
CA GLU A 482 -8.50 -10.82 0.05
C GLU A 482 -8.09 -10.70 1.53
N LEU A 483 -7.56 -11.78 2.09
CA LEU A 483 -7.18 -11.90 3.51
C LEU A 483 -5.77 -11.40 3.84
N ILE A 484 -5.01 -10.90 2.85
CA ILE A 484 -3.74 -10.21 3.09
C ILE A 484 -3.96 -9.05 4.07
N ASP A 485 -3.35 -9.15 5.25
CA ASP A 485 -3.59 -8.29 6.42
C ASP A 485 -2.92 -6.92 6.32
N TYR A 486 -2.00 -6.73 5.36
CA TYR A 486 -1.46 -5.43 5.00
C TYR A 486 -2.21 -4.85 3.79
N PRO A 487 -3.12 -3.87 3.98
CA PRO A 487 -4.03 -3.42 2.91
C PRO A 487 -3.32 -2.85 1.69
N GLU A 488 -2.19 -2.16 1.90
CA GLU A 488 -1.39 -1.60 0.81
C GLU A 488 -0.82 -2.72 -0.06
N ALA A 489 -0.13 -3.71 0.52
CA ALA A 489 0.39 -4.84 -0.24
C ALA A 489 -0.71 -5.64 -0.92
N ARG A 490 -1.87 -5.83 -0.27
CA ARG A 490 -3.02 -6.55 -0.86
C ARG A 490 -3.40 -5.98 -2.22
N GLU A 491 -3.64 -4.67 -2.28
CA GLU A 491 -4.07 -4.00 -3.51
C GLU A 491 -2.90 -3.85 -4.49
N TYR A 492 -1.69 -3.59 -3.97
CA TYR A 492 -0.47 -3.49 -4.78
C TYR A 492 -0.21 -4.77 -5.58
N GLY A 493 -0.26 -5.94 -4.93
CA GLY A 493 0.03 -7.21 -5.60
C GLY A 493 -0.94 -7.50 -6.75
N LYS A 494 -2.25 -7.27 -6.54
CA LYS A 494 -3.26 -7.44 -7.60
C LYS A 494 -2.97 -6.55 -8.81
N LYS A 495 -2.59 -5.30 -8.57
CA LYS A 495 -2.25 -4.33 -9.64
C LYS A 495 -0.96 -4.71 -10.36
N VAL A 496 0.10 -5.07 -9.64
CA VAL A 496 1.37 -5.49 -10.26
C VAL A 496 1.21 -6.79 -11.05
N LEU A 497 0.47 -7.78 -10.54
CA LEU A 497 0.19 -9.01 -11.29
C LEU A 497 -0.57 -8.70 -12.59
N THR A 498 -1.59 -7.84 -12.52
CA THR A 498 -2.32 -7.40 -13.72
C THR A 498 -1.36 -6.72 -14.70
N ASN A 499 -0.55 -5.77 -14.22
CA ASN A 499 0.39 -5.05 -15.07
C ASN A 499 1.42 -5.99 -15.71
N TYR A 500 1.93 -6.96 -14.94
CA TYR A 500 2.90 -7.93 -15.40
C TYR A 500 2.38 -8.72 -16.60
N VAL A 501 1.15 -9.22 -16.51
CA VAL A 501 0.54 -9.96 -17.61
C VAL A 501 0.31 -9.07 -18.83
N ILE A 502 -0.14 -7.83 -18.65
CA ILE A 502 -0.30 -6.89 -19.78
C ILE A 502 1.05 -6.60 -20.46
N TYR A 503 2.11 -6.34 -19.69
CA TYR A 503 3.43 -6.09 -20.26
C TYR A 503 4.04 -7.32 -20.95
N LEU A 504 3.81 -8.53 -20.44
CA LEU A 504 4.22 -9.75 -21.15
C LEU A 504 3.59 -9.83 -22.53
N ASN A 505 2.28 -9.60 -22.63
CA ASN A 505 1.58 -9.63 -23.91
C ASN A 505 2.05 -8.49 -24.84
N LEU A 506 2.31 -7.28 -24.32
CA LEU A 506 2.90 -6.18 -25.11
C LEU A 506 4.31 -6.49 -25.62
N LEU A 507 5.07 -7.32 -24.91
CA LEU A 507 6.40 -7.79 -25.31
C LEU A 507 6.35 -9.06 -26.20
N GLY A 508 5.15 -9.50 -26.58
CA GLY A 508 4.93 -10.65 -27.44
C GLY A 508 5.06 -12.01 -26.75
N ILE A 509 4.97 -12.07 -25.42
CA ILE A 509 4.83 -13.32 -24.67
C ILE A 509 3.35 -13.49 -24.32
N GLU A 510 2.65 -14.31 -25.11
CA GLU A 510 1.24 -14.61 -24.86
C GLU A 510 1.09 -15.23 -23.46
N THR A 511 0.44 -14.49 -22.56
CA THR A 511 0.33 -14.89 -21.15
C THR A 511 -1.07 -14.66 -20.63
N LYS A 512 -1.63 -15.72 -20.03
CA LYS A 512 -2.88 -15.67 -19.27
C LYS A 512 -2.61 -15.48 -17.78
N VAL A 513 -3.54 -14.86 -17.06
CA VAL A 513 -3.37 -14.61 -15.61
C VAL A 513 -3.66 -15.88 -14.80
N SER A 514 -4.49 -16.76 -15.34
CA SER A 514 -4.96 -17.96 -14.65
C SER A 514 -3.85 -18.93 -14.23
N PRO A 515 -2.86 -19.30 -15.06
CA PRO A 515 -1.75 -20.15 -14.61
C PRO A 515 -0.94 -19.53 -13.45
N LEU A 516 -0.75 -18.21 -13.48
CA LEU A 516 -0.05 -17.49 -12.41
C LEU A 516 -0.87 -17.44 -11.12
N LEU A 517 -2.19 -17.38 -11.19
CA LEU A 517 -3.06 -17.46 -10.01
C LEU A 517 -3.07 -18.90 -9.46
N ASN A 518 -3.30 -19.89 -10.32
CA ASN A 518 -3.38 -21.29 -9.93
C ASN A 518 -2.10 -21.80 -9.26
N SER A 519 -0.91 -21.32 -9.69
CA SER A 519 0.36 -21.75 -9.09
C SER A 519 0.54 -21.34 -7.63
N LEU A 520 -0.23 -20.35 -7.12
CA LEU A 520 -0.18 -19.96 -5.71
C LEU A 520 -0.64 -21.08 -4.76
N GLU A 521 -1.55 -21.95 -5.23
CA GLU A 521 -2.05 -23.10 -4.47
C GLU A 521 -1.01 -24.22 -4.33
N TYR A 522 0.06 -24.18 -5.13
CA TYR A 522 1.13 -25.17 -5.17
C TYR A 522 2.43 -24.53 -4.69
N PRO A 523 2.80 -24.70 -3.41
CA PRO A 523 3.96 -24.03 -2.84
C PRO A 523 5.25 -24.17 -3.66
N SER A 524 5.54 -25.37 -4.17
CA SER A 524 6.70 -25.66 -5.01
C SER A 524 6.79 -24.83 -6.30
N GLN A 525 5.67 -24.28 -6.79
CA GLN A 525 5.61 -23.43 -7.98
C GLN A 525 5.63 -21.93 -7.65
N SER A 526 5.57 -21.57 -6.37
CA SER A 526 5.32 -20.19 -5.95
C SER A 526 6.40 -19.62 -5.05
N ASP A 527 7.00 -20.42 -4.16
CA ASP A 527 8.03 -19.97 -3.23
C ASP A 527 8.90 -21.10 -2.67
N ARG A 528 10.04 -20.71 -2.08
CA ARG A 528 11.00 -21.60 -1.39
C ARG A 528 10.75 -21.70 0.12
N PHE A 529 9.83 -20.93 0.68
CA PHE A 529 9.61 -20.87 2.13
C PHE A 529 8.76 -22.03 2.65
N ARG A 530 7.84 -22.50 1.82
CA ARG A 530 6.99 -23.66 2.04
C ARG A 530 7.60 -24.86 1.31
N LYS A 531 8.20 -25.77 2.07
CA LYS A 531 8.67 -27.06 1.55
C LYS A 531 7.53 -28.08 1.59
#